data_AF-A0A7Z8ZUD2-F1
#
_entry.id   AF-A0A7Z8ZUD2-F1
#
_cell.length_a   1.000
_cell.length_b   1.000
_cell.length_c   1.000
_cell.angle_alpha   90.00
_cell.angle_beta   90.00
_cell.angle_gamma   90.00
#
_symmetry.space_group_name_H-M   'P 1'
#
loop_
_entity.id
_entity.type
_entity.pdbx_description
1 polymer ?
#
loop_
_entity_poly.entity_id
_entity_poly.type
_entity_poly.pdbx_seq_one_letter_code
_entity_poly.pdbx_strand_id
1 'polypeptide(L)'
;MVMLMRTLLFPVDNGLGTGLTGNGLAAEYDLWTGKVTWRQATKQTIEKQKALTSNLLIIASCLSPVTVAGLLMLSRSFPIFDKALTAQIDTYAPIILGVVLFFAFETLMLAIRGRDPLAEREPDLKRQHDYFEKMFDFAIRRNLSSDNLKTPYIATYFAFGISLLCIPFSYYVYLNPEQFPNLDYGHLSILLVTSILISLVPNFLWNVLLKHIIYIKLIRKTKERILKDEN
;
A
#
# COMPACT_ATOMS: atom_id res chain seq x y z
N MET A 1 -22.02 -1.31 -1.33
CA MET A 1 -21.08 -2.45 -1.36
C MET A 1 -19.66 -1.90 -1.57
N VAL A 2 -18.82 -1.90 -0.54
CA VAL A 2 -17.42 -1.46 -0.66
C VAL A 2 -16.65 -2.63 -1.25
N MET A 3 -16.29 -2.54 -2.53
CA MET A 3 -15.55 -3.58 -3.22
C MET A 3 -14.05 -3.31 -2.97
N LEU A 4 -13.38 -4.24 -2.30
CA LEU A 4 -11.92 -4.18 -2.09
C LEU A 4 -11.22 -4.05 -3.45
N MET A 5 -10.19 -3.21 -3.53
CA MET A 5 -9.37 -3.03 -4.74
C MET A 5 -10.15 -2.53 -5.97
N ARG A 6 -11.07 -1.57 -5.77
CA ARG A 6 -11.73 -0.84 -6.88
C ARG A 6 -11.03 0.47 -7.23
N THR A 7 -10.54 1.17 -6.22
CA THR A 7 -10.05 2.55 -6.34
C THR A 7 -8.57 2.61 -6.02
N LEU A 8 -7.77 3.11 -6.97
CA LEU A 8 -6.38 3.47 -6.75
C LEU A 8 -6.31 4.89 -6.18
N LEU A 9 -5.67 5.00 -5.02
CA LEU A 9 -5.45 6.26 -4.34
C LEU A 9 -4.11 6.88 -4.76
N PHE A 10 -4.16 8.14 -5.20
CA PHE A 10 -2.97 8.94 -5.43
C PHE A 10 -2.62 9.80 -4.21
N PRO A 11 -1.32 10.12 -4.01
CA PRO A 11 -0.86 10.93 -2.88
C PRO A 11 -1.52 12.32 -2.82
N VAL A 12 -1.62 12.91 -1.62
CA VAL A 12 -2.03 14.32 -1.48
C VAL A 12 -0.93 15.21 -2.02
N ASP A 13 -1.30 16.26 -2.75
CA ASP A 13 -0.43 17.42 -2.93
C ASP A 13 -0.31 18.17 -1.59
N ASN A 14 0.66 17.73 -0.79
CA ASN A 14 1.00 18.27 0.51
C ASN A 14 2.12 19.32 0.46
N GLY A 15 2.59 19.69 -0.74
CA GLY A 15 3.66 20.67 -0.92
C GLY A 15 5.07 20.17 -0.56
N LEU A 16 5.23 18.89 -0.19
CA LEU A 16 6.54 18.31 0.13
C LEU A 16 7.24 17.83 -1.16
N GLY A 17 7.70 18.78 -1.98
CA GLY A 17 8.45 18.48 -3.19
C GLY A 17 8.52 19.67 -4.16
N THR A 18 9.52 19.70 -5.02
CA THR A 18 9.66 20.76 -6.03
C THR A 18 8.48 20.71 -7.01
N GLY A 19 7.70 21.79 -7.07
CA GLY A 19 6.57 21.94 -7.99
C GLY A 19 5.20 21.51 -7.43
N LEU A 20 5.18 20.91 -6.23
CA LEU A 20 3.95 20.63 -5.48
C LEU A 20 3.42 21.92 -4.86
N THR A 21 2.11 22.14 -4.98
CA THR A 21 1.49 23.42 -4.58
C THR A 21 0.98 23.43 -3.15
N GLY A 22 0.87 22.25 -2.50
CA GLY A 22 0.35 22.13 -1.16
C GLY A 22 -1.14 22.44 -1.04
N ASN A 23 -1.87 22.40 -2.17
CA ASN A 23 -3.29 22.74 -2.23
C ASN A 23 -4.23 21.65 -1.68
N GLY A 24 -3.67 20.52 -1.21
CA GLY A 24 -4.42 19.41 -0.63
C GLY A 24 -5.14 18.54 -1.66
N LEU A 25 -4.92 18.75 -2.97
CA LEU A 25 -5.58 17.97 -4.02
C LEU A 25 -5.10 16.52 -4.03
N ALA A 26 -6.05 15.65 -4.32
CA ALA A 26 -5.90 14.22 -4.32
C ALA A 26 -6.74 13.61 -5.42
N ALA A 27 -6.14 12.78 -6.26
CA ALA A 27 -6.88 12.00 -7.23
C ALA A 27 -7.20 10.59 -6.70
N GLU A 28 -8.36 10.09 -7.09
CA GLU A 28 -8.79 8.71 -6.94
C GLU A 28 -9.13 8.17 -8.33
N TYR A 29 -8.58 7.01 -8.70
CA TYR A 29 -8.88 6.36 -9.97
C TYR A 29 -9.66 5.08 -9.77
N ASP A 30 -10.87 5.03 -10.29
CA ASP A 30 -11.66 3.80 -10.34
C ASP A 30 -11.17 2.94 -11.51
N LEU A 31 -10.64 1.76 -11.20
CA LEU A 31 -10.08 0.83 -12.20
C LEU A 31 -11.12 0.28 -13.17
N TRP A 32 -12.39 0.21 -12.76
CA TRP A 32 -13.46 -0.39 -13.54
C TRP A 32 -14.11 0.62 -14.47
N THR A 33 -14.40 1.81 -13.96
CA THR A 33 -15.02 2.87 -14.76
C THR A 33 -13.99 3.71 -15.51
N GLY A 34 -12.72 3.66 -15.10
CA GLY A 34 -11.66 4.51 -15.60
C GLY A 34 -11.84 5.99 -15.26
N LYS A 35 -12.72 6.30 -14.31
CA LYS A 35 -13.04 7.67 -13.87
C LYS A 35 -12.04 8.14 -12.83
N VAL A 36 -11.59 9.38 -12.98
CA VAL A 36 -10.83 10.10 -11.96
C VAL A 36 -11.81 10.90 -11.11
N THR A 37 -11.71 10.79 -9.80
CA THR A 37 -12.44 11.60 -8.83
C THR A 37 -11.44 12.43 -8.06
N TRP A 38 -11.75 13.71 -7.88
CA TRP A 38 -10.87 14.64 -7.17
C TRP A 38 -11.40 14.89 -5.77
N ARG A 39 -10.49 14.88 -4.80
CA ARG A 39 -10.73 15.23 -3.41
C ARG A 39 -9.76 16.32 -3.00
N GLN A 40 -10.15 17.12 -2.01
CA GLN A 40 -9.32 18.19 -1.50
C GLN A 40 -9.26 18.14 0.02
N ALA A 41 -8.09 17.82 0.54
CA ALA A 41 -7.84 17.86 1.98
C ALA A 41 -7.73 19.32 2.44
N THR A 42 -8.54 19.70 3.43
CA THR A 42 -8.45 20.99 4.13
C THR A 42 -7.70 20.83 5.46
N LYS A 43 -7.16 21.91 6.03
CA LYS A 43 -6.48 21.84 7.34
C LYS A 43 -7.36 21.20 8.43
N GLN A 44 -8.64 21.56 8.47
CA GLN A 44 -9.60 21.00 9.42
C GLN A 44 -9.87 19.51 9.19
N THR A 45 -9.92 19.05 7.93
CA THR A 45 -10.10 17.62 7.64
C THR A 45 -8.83 16.82 7.97
N ILE A 46 -7.65 17.39 7.74
CA ILE A 46 -6.36 16.77 8.09
C ILE A 46 -6.22 16.59 9.61
N GLU A 47 -6.55 17.60 10.41
CA GLU A 47 -6.48 17.49 11.88
C GLU A 47 -7.48 16.47 12.44
N LYS A 48 -8.73 16.50 11.94
CA LYS A 48 -9.73 15.48 12.28
C LYS A 48 -9.28 14.09 11.84
N GLN A 49 -8.67 13.95 10.67
CA GLN A 49 -8.10 12.69 10.21
C GLN A 49 -6.94 12.23 11.08
N LYS A 50 -6.06 13.11 11.53
CA LYS A 50 -4.93 12.73 12.41
C LYS A 50 -5.43 12.13 13.72
N ALA A 51 -6.41 12.78 14.35
CA ALA A 51 -7.02 12.28 15.59
C ALA A 51 -7.72 10.93 15.37
N LEU A 52 -8.40 10.76 14.24
CA LEU A 52 -9.17 9.57 13.94
C LEU A 52 -8.30 8.41 13.45
N THR A 53 -7.25 8.67 12.67
CA THR A 53 -6.21 7.70 12.33
C THR A 53 -5.53 7.20 13.59
N SER A 54 -5.25 8.08 14.57
CA SER A 54 -4.73 7.65 15.88
C SER A 54 -5.69 6.67 16.56
N ASN A 55 -6.99 7.00 16.62
CA ASN A 55 -7.99 6.12 17.22
C ASN A 55 -8.18 4.81 16.44
N LEU A 56 -8.14 4.86 15.11
CA LEU A 56 -8.19 3.67 14.25
C LEU A 56 -6.93 2.83 14.38
N LEU A 57 -5.75 3.42 14.61
CA LEU A 57 -4.51 2.68 14.88
C LEU A 57 -4.64 1.89 16.19
N ILE A 58 -5.25 2.49 17.21
CA ILE A 58 -5.52 1.85 18.50
C ILE A 58 -6.53 0.69 18.35
N ILE A 59 -7.52 0.82 17.46
CA ILE A 59 -8.49 -0.27 17.21
C ILE A 59 -7.87 -1.34 16.29
N ALA A 60 -7.10 -0.94 15.29
CA ALA A 60 -6.38 -1.83 14.39
C ALA A 60 -5.30 -2.63 15.13
N SER A 61 -4.74 -2.11 16.22
CA SER A 61 -3.84 -2.88 17.08
C SER A 61 -4.56 -3.99 17.86
N CYS A 62 -5.87 -3.89 18.09
CA CYS A 62 -6.69 -4.98 18.62
C CYS A 62 -7.06 -6.03 17.56
N LEU A 63 -7.20 -5.63 16.29
CA LEU A 63 -7.31 -6.52 15.12
C LEU A 63 -5.93 -6.90 14.55
N SER A 64 -4.87 -6.70 15.34
CA SER A 64 -3.50 -6.77 14.86
C SER A 64 -3.15 -8.14 14.29
N PRO A 65 -2.09 -8.21 13.48
CA PRO A 65 -1.47 -9.47 13.12
C PRO A 65 -1.17 -10.37 14.32
N VAL A 66 -1.04 -9.83 15.53
CA VAL A 66 -0.91 -10.60 16.78
C VAL A 66 -2.18 -11.37 17.12
N THR A 67 -3.37 -10.79 16.90
CA THR A 67 -4.65 -11.47 17.14
C THR A 67 -4.88 -12.60 16.13
N VAL A 68 -4.56 -12.39 14.86
CA VAL A 68 -4.66 -13.43 13.82
C VAL A 68 -3.60 -14.53 14.04
N ALA A 69 -2.36 -14.16 14.38
CA ALA A 69 -1.33 -15.11 14.79
C ALA A 69 -1.74 -15.88 16.04
N GLY A 70 -2.36 -15.22 17.03
CA GLY A 70 -2.90 -15.84 18.23
C GLY A 70 -4.02 -16.82 17.94
N LEU A 71 -4.93 -16.51 17.02
CA LEU A 71 -5.97 -17.43 16.55
C LEU A 71 -5.38 -18.64 15.81
N LEU A 72 -4.33 -18.43 15.00
CA LEU A 72 -3.59 -19.52 14.35
C LEU A 72 -2.81 -20.39 15.34
N MET A 73 -2.36 -19.84 16.47
CA MET A 73 -1.75 -20.63 17.54
C MET A 73 -2.81 -21.35 18.39
N LEU A 74 -3.96 -20.72 18.64
CA LEU A 74 -5.09 -21.32 19.33
C LEU A 74 -5.70 -22.47 18.52
N SER A 75 -5.73 -22.36 17.18
CA SER A 75 -6.22 -23.43 16.31
C SER A 75 -5.46 -24.74 16.57
N ARG A 76 -4.16 -24.67 16.86
CA ARG A 76 -3.30 -25.84 17.21
C ARG A 76 -3.76 -26.59 18.46
N SER A 77 -4.48 -25.91 19.36
CA SER A 77 -4.96 -26.48 20.62
C SER A 77 -6.31 -27.19 20.47
N PHE A 78 -6.99 -27.08 19.32
CA PHE A 78 -8.28 -27.73 19.12
C PHE A 78 -8.09 -29.19 18.68
N PRO A 79 -8.60 -30.17 19.44
CA PRO A 79 -8.44 -31.60 19.15
C PRO A 79 -9.20 -32.08 17.90
N ILE A 80 -9.96 -31.18 17.25
CA ILE A 80 -10.76 -31.45 16.04
C ILE A 80 -9.88 -31.43 14.79
N PHE A 81 -8.75 -30.72 14.82
CA PHE A 81 -7.82 -30.68 13.69
C PHE A 81 -6.83 -31.84 13.79
N ASP A 82 -6.75 -32.65 12.73
CA ASP A 82 -5.74 -33.70 12.67
C ASP A 82 -4.32 -33.10 12.50
N LYS A 83 -3.29 -33.92 12.73
CA LYS A 83 -1.89 -33.48 12.62
C LYS A 83 -1.53 -32.99 11.22
N ALA A 84 -2.14 -33.55 10.17
CA ALA A 84 -1.85 -33.19 8.78
C ALA A 84 -2.40 -31.80 8.45
N LEU A 85 -3.63 -31.51 8.85
CA LEU A 85 -4.29 -30.23 8.67
C LEU A 85 -3.60 -29.14 9.50
N THR A 86 -3.16 -29.46 10.72
CA THR A 86 -2.39 -28.53 11.56
C THR A 86 -1.06 -28.14 10.90
N ALA A 87 -0.33 -29.12 10.35
CA ALA A 87 0.91 -28.88 9.61
C ALA A 87 0.68 -28.04 8.32
N GLN A 88 -0.44 -28.24 7.63
CA GLN A 88 -0.83 -27.40 6.50
C GLN A 88 -1.13 -25.97 6.94
N ILE A 89 -1.90 -25.78 8.01
CA ILE A 89 -2.20 -24.45 8.56
C ILE A 89 -0.90 -23.72 8.91
N ASP A 90 0.04 -24.40 9.57
CA ASP A 90 1.35 -23.82 9.91
C ASP A 90 2.13 -23.45 8.65
N THR A 91 2.16 -24.33 7.65
CA THR A 91 2.85 -24.04 6.39
C THR A 91 2.29 -22.78 5.73
N TYR A 92 0.96 -22.59 5.70
CA TYR A 92 0.32 -21.46 5.03
C TYR A 92 0.10 -20.24 5.92
N ALA A 93 0.33 -20.33 7.23
CA ALA A 93 0.09 -19.25 8.20
C ALA A 93 0.74 -17.91 7.79
N PRO A 94 2.02 -17.86 7.36
CA PRO A 94 2.62 -16.60 6.93
C PRO A 94 1.94 -15.99 5.71
N ILE A 95 1.46 -16.83 4.79
CA ILE A 95 0.78 -16.39 3.56
C ILE A 95 -0.60 -15.82 3.90
N ILE A 96 -1.38 -16.56 4.68
CA ILE A 96 -2.71 -16.13 5.12
C ILE A 96 -2.60 -14.80 5.87
N LEU A 97 -1.68 -14.72 6.84
CA LEU A 97 -1.48 -13.52 7.63
C LEU A 97 -0.96 -12.35 6.78
N GLY A 98 -0.04 -12.60 5.85
CA GLY A 98 0.47 -11.57 4.92
C GLY A 98 -0.61 -10.99 4.00
N VAL A 99 -1.51 -11.83 3.49
CA VAL A 99 -2.65 -11.40 2.67
C VAL A 99 -3.66 -10.59 3.51
N VAL A 100 -3.95 -11.04 4.73
CA VAL A 100 -4.82 -10.29 5.66
C VAL A 100 -4.21 -8.92 5.98
N LEU A 101 -2.89 -8.86 6.23
CA LEU A 101 -2.18 -7.62 6.49
C LEU A 101 -2.28 -6.63 5.32
N PHE A 102 -2.09 -7.13 4.09
CA PHE A 102 -2.25 -6.33 2.90
C PHE A 102 -3.67 -5.73 2.79
N PHE A 103 -4.71 -6.55 2.94
CA PHE A 103 -6.08 -6.05 2.85
C PHE A 103 -6.44 -5.10 3.99
N ALA A 104 -5.97 -5.38 5.21
CA ALA A 104 -6.18 -4.50 6.36
C ALA A 104 -5.56 -3.11 6.10
N PHE A 105 -4.32 -3.09 5.58
CA PHE A 105 -3.65 -1.85 5.20
C PHE A 105 -4.40 -1.09 4.11
N GLU A 106 -4.74 -1.74 2.99
CA GLU A 106 -5.46 -1.08 1.89
C GLU A 106 -6.83 -0.56 2.31
N THR A 107 -7.56 -1.32 3.12
CA THR A 107 -8.88 -0.91 3.64
C THR A 107 -8.75 0.29 4.57
N LEU A 108 -7.73 0.31 5.43
CA LEU A 108 -7.46 1.44 6.31
C LEU A 108 -7.13 2.70 5.48
N MET A 109 -6.27 2.56 4.46
CA MET A 109 -5.93 3.67 3.57
C MET A 109 -7.16 4.22 2.82
N LEU A 110 -8.01 3.33 2.29
CA LEU A 110 -9.29 3.71 1.67
C LEU A 110 -10.24 4.38 2.65
N ALA A 111 -10.35 3.88 3.88
CA ALA A 111 -11.24 4.42 4.90
C ALA A 111 -10.80 5.82 5.38
N ILE A 112 -9.49 6.06 5.46
CA ILE A 112 -8.93 7.38 5.77
C ILE A 112 -9.20 8.33 4.59
N ARG A 113 -8.91 7.89 3.36
CA ARG A 113 -8.96 8.70 2.15
C ARG A 113 -10.37 9.05 1.68
N GLY A 114 -11.30 8.11 1.82
CA GLY A 114 -12.71 8.30 1.48
C GLY A 114 -13.43 9.40 2.29
N ARG A 115 -12.78 9.93 3.33
CA ARG A 115 -13.29 11.02 4.17
C ARG A 115 -12.80 12.41 3.76
N ASP A 116 -11.81 12.51 2.88
CA ASP A 116 -11.50 13.81 2.27
C ASP A 116 -12.71 14.26 1.45
N PRO A 117 -13.18 15.51 1.58
CA PRO A 117 -14.32 15.96 0.81
C PRO A 117 -13.98 15.91 -0.68
N LEU A 118 -15.00 15.60 -1.49
CA LEU A 118 -14.88 15.76 -2.94
C LEU A 118 -14.53 17.21 -3.24
N ALA A 119 -13.61 17.42 -4.18
CA ALA A 119 -13.29 18.76 -4.65
C ALA A 119 -14.56 19.38 -5.25
N GLU A 120 -14.84 20.64 -4.93
CA GLU A 120 -16.03 21.35 -5.42
C GLU A 120 -16.09 21.39 -6.95
N ARG A 121 -14.92 21.45 -7.59
CA ARG A 121 -14.77 21.38 -9.03
C ARG A 121 -13.58 20.51 -9.39
N GLU A 122 -13.70 19.85 -10.53
CA GLU A 122 -12.56 19.19 -11.16
C GLU A 122 -11.51 20.26 -11.53
N PRO A 123 -10.21 20.02 -11.25
CA PRO A 123 -9.14 20.94 -11.64
C PRO A 123 -9.09 21.11 -13.16
N ASP A 124 -8.61 22.25 -13.63
CA ASP A 124 -8.34 22.48 -15.05
C ASP A 124 -7.34 21.46 -15.60
N LEU A 125 -7.46 21.13 -16.88
CA LEU A 125 -6.67 20.07 -17.53
C LEU A 125 -5.16 20.24 -17.33
N LYS A 126 -4.67 21.48 -17.34
CA LYS A 126 -3.25 21.79 -17.10
C LYS A 126 -2.84 21.45 -15.68
N ARG A 127 -3.62 21.85 -14.67
CA ARG A 127 -3.38 21.42 -13.27
C ARG A 127 -3.51 19.91 -13.06
N GLN A 128 -4.42 19.24 -13.76
CA GLN A 128 -4.50 17.78 -13.69
C GLN A 128 -3.23 17.12 -14.24
N HIS A 129 -2.75 17.59 -15.39
CA HIS A 129 -1.52 17.09 -16.01
C HIS A 129 -0.31 17.29 -15.09
N ASP A 130 -0.12 18.52 -14.61
CA ASP A 130 0.92 18.88 -13.64
C ASP A 130 0.87 18.01 -12.40
N TYR A 131 -0.32 17.78 -11.83
CA TYR A 131 -0.49 16.92 -10.66
C TYR A 131 -0.01 15.49 -10.96
N PHE A 132 -0.45 14.87 -12.06
CA PHE A 132 -0.07 13.49 -12.37
C PHE A 132 1.42 13.37 -12.69
N GLU A 133 2.00 14.30 -13.44
CA GLU A 133 3.42 14.28 -13.79
C GLU A 133 4.29 14.45 -12.54
N LYS A 134 4.00 15.46 -11.71
CA LYS A 134 4.78 15.73 -10.50
C LYS A 134 4.61 14.65 -9.44
N MET A 135 3.41 14.10 -9.29
CA MET A 135 3.18 12.98 -8.37
C MET A 135 3.84 11.69 -8.86
N PHE A 136 3.87 11.46 -10.18
CA PHE A 136 4.64 10.37 -10.76
C PHE A 136 6.14 10.56 -10.49
N ASP A 137 6.67 11.76 -10.71
CA ASP A 137 8.07 12.07 -10.46
C ASP A 137 8.43 11.98 -8.97
N PHE A 138 7.55 12.40 -8.07
CA PHE A 138 7.77 12.27 -6.62
C PHE A 138 7.68 10.81 -6.15
N ALA A 139 6.56 10.14 -6.43
CA ALA A 139 6.25 8.83 -5.86
C ALA A 139 7.03 7.67 -6.51
N ILE A 140 7.35 7.78 -7.81
CA ILE A 140 8.00 6.71 -8.58
C ILE A 140 9.44 7.04 -8.92
N ARG A 141 9.73 8.27 -9.36
CA ARG A 141 11.12 8.65 -9.69
C ARG A 141 11.94 8.95 -8.43
N ARG A 142 11.64 10.01 -7.67
CA ARG A 142 12.56 10.53 -6.63
C ARG A 142 12.50 9.85 -5.28
N ASN A 143 11.55 8.95 -5.03
CA ASN A 143 11.27 8.39 -3.71
C ASN A 143 12.46 7.67 -3.05
N LEU A 144 13.46 7.20 -3.84
CA LEU A 144 14.69 6.55 -3.34
C LEU A 144 15.97 7.00 -4.05
N SER A 145 15.89 7.83 -5.09
CA SER A 145 17.06 8.28 -5.84
C SER A 145 17.49 9.67 -5.39
N SER A 146 18.73 9.79 -4.92
CA SER A 146 19.46 11.07 -4.91
C SER A 146 19.43 11.69 -6.31
N ASP A 147 19.45 13.02 -6.40
CA ASP A 147 19.48 13.80 -7.65
C ASP A 147 20.60 13.37 -8.64
N ASN A 148 21.55 12.56 -8.17
CA ASN A 148 22.67 12.02 -8.94
C ASN A 148 22.36 10.73 -9.73
N LEU A 149 21.21 10.07 -9.54
CA LEU A 149 20.85 8.85 -10.28
C LEU A 149 20.04 9.16 -11.54
N LYS A 150 20.63 8.91 -12.72
CA LYS A 150 20.01 9.18 -14.04
C LYS A 150 18.69 8.43 -14.30
N THR A 151 18.46 7.31 -13.62
CA THR A 151 17.27 6.45 -13.79
C THR A 151 16.58 6.21 -12.44
N PRO A 152 15.76 7.17 -12.00
CA PRO A 152 15.38 7.32 -10.59
C PRO A 152 14.42 6.21 -10.09
N TYR A 153 13.68 5.56 -10.99
CA TYR A 153 12.81 4.42 -10.67
C TYR A 153 13.56 3.11 -10.32
N ILE A 154 14.83 2.94 -10.73
CA ILE A 154 15.57 1.68 -10.53
C ILE A 154 15.75 1.38 -9.03
N ALA A 155 16.00 2.41 -8.21
CA ALA A 155 16.19 2.23 -6.77
C ALA A 155 14.93 1.64 -6.10
N THR A 156 13.74 2.13 -6.48
CA THR A 156 12.46 1.60 -5.99
C THR A 156 12.26 0.16 -6.39
N TYR A 157 12.46 -0.18 -7.68
CA TYR A 157 12.35 -1.57 -8.14
C TYR A 157 13.39 -2.50 -7.52
N PHE A 158 14.62 -2.01 -7.31
CA PHE A 158 15.69 -2.76 -6.69
C PHE A 158 15.43 -3.04 -5.21
N ALA A 159 14.97 -2.03 -4.46
CA ALA A 159 14.57 -2.19 -3.06
C ALA A 159 13.46 -3.24 -2.91
N PHE A 160 12.42 -3.16 -3.75
CA PHE A 160 11.37 -4.20 -3.80
C PHE A 160 11.94 -5.56 -4.19
N GLY A 161 12.84 -5.63 -5.17
CA GLY A 161 13.53 -6.87 -5.56
C GLY A 161 14.27 -7.52 -4.40
N ILE A 162 15.03 -6.75 -3.62
CA ILE A 162 15.71 -7.24 -2.41
C ILE A 162 14.69 -7.74 -1.38
N SER A 163 13.64 -6.96 -1.11
CA SER A 163 12.60 -7.37 -0.15
C SER A 163 11.91 -8.68 -0.56
N LEU A 164 11.70 -8.90 -1.86
CA LEU A 164 11.15 -10.16 -2.38
C LEU A 164 12.13 -11.33 -2.21
N LEU A 165 13.43 -11.11 -2.36
CA LEU A 165 14.47 -12.12 -2.12
C LEU A 165 14.58 -12.53 -0.64
N CYS A 166 14.20 -11.65 0.29
CA CYS A 166 14.12 -11.99 1.71
C CYS A 166 12.96 -12.93 2.06
N ILE A 167 11.94 -13.05 1.20
CA ILE A 167 10.77 -13.91 1.46
C ILE A 167 11.18 -15.39 1.55
N PRO A 168 11.83 -16.01 0.55
CA PRO A 168 12.24 -17.41 0.66
C PRO A 168 13.10 -17.71 1.90
N PHE A 169 14.01 -16.80 2.24
CA PHE A 169 14.88 -16.96 3.40
C PHE A 169 14.10 -16.91 4.72
N SER A 170 13.27 -15.87 4.93
CA SER A 170 12.45 -15.76 6.14
C SER A 170 11.48 -16.93 6.29
N TYR A 171 10.90 -17.39 5.17
CA TYR A 171 10.01 -18.55 5.12
C TYR A 171 10.75 -19.86 5.45
N TYR A 172 11.98 -20.02 4.97
CA TYR A 172 12.81 -21.18 5.29
C TYR A 172 13.12 -21.25 6.79
N VAL A 173 13.49 -20.11 7.39
CA VAL A 173 13.73 -19.99 8.85
C VAL A 173 12.45 -20.30 9.63
N TYR A 174 11.29 -19.83 9.15
CA TYR A 174 9.98 -20.11 9.77
C TYR A 174 9.65 -21.61 9.82
N LEU A 175 9.89 -22.34 8.73
CA LEU A 175 9.59 -23.78 8.63
C LEU A 175 10.64 -24.67 9.33
N ASN A 176 11.86 -24.18 9.53
CA ASN A 176 12.97 -24.98 10.06
C ASN A 176 13.58 -24.34 11.34
N PRO A 177 12.78 -24.12 12.40
CA PRO A 177 13.26 -23.41 13.60
C PRO A 177 14.44 -24.13 14.27
N GLU A 178 14.48 -25.46 14.23
CA GLU A 178 15.55 -26.30 14.82
C GLU A 178 16.93 -26.05 14.21
N GLN A 179 17.00 -25.57 12.97
CA GLN A 179 18.26 -25.26 12.30
C GLN A 179 18.83 -23.90 12.72
N PHE A 180 18.03 -23.09 13.43
CA PHE A 180 18.42 -21.76 13.88
C PHE A 180 18.17 -21.58 15.39
N PRO A 181 18.74 -22.45 16.25
CA PRO A 181 18.47 -22.45 17.69
C PRO A 181 18.95 -21.18 18.41
N ASN A 182 19.88 -20.43 17.79
CA ASN A 182 20.42 -19.18 18.34
C ASN A 182 19.57 -17.94 18.00
N LEU A 183 18.53 -18.07 17.16
CA LEU A 183 17.59 -16.99 16.87
C LEU A 183 16.53 -16.94 17.98
N ASP A 184 16.84 -16.21 19.05
CA ASP A 184 16.02 -16.06 20.28
C ASP A 184 14.70 -15.28 20.07
N TYR A 185 14.27 -15.13 18.83
CA TYR A 185 13.11 -14.30 18.48
C TYR A 185 11.77 -15.04 18.71
N GLY A 186 11.76 -16.37 18.82
CA GLY A 186 10.56 -17.19 18.99
C GLY A 186 9.68 -17.32 17.74
N HIS A 187 8.90 -18.41 17.64
CA HIS A 187 8.15 -18.76 16.42
C HIS A 187 7.16 -17.66 15.95
N LEU A 188 6.56 -16.91 16.89
CA LEU A 188 5.60 -15.85 16.58
C LEU A 188 6.24 -14.65 15.88
N SER A 189 7.46 -14.25 16.26
CA SER A 189 8.12 -13.11 15.63
C SER A 189 8.54 -13.42 14.18
N ILE A 190 9.04 -14.63 13.93
CA ILE A 190 9.43 -15.08 12.59
C ILE A 190 8.18 -15.19 11.71
N LEU A 191 7.06 -15.68 12.25
CA LEU A 191 5.76 -15.64 11.57
C LEU A 191 5.38 -14.21 11.17
N LEU A 192 5.46 -13.26 12.11
CA LEU A 192 5.14 -11.85 11.84
C LEU A 192 6.04 -11.24 10.76
N VAL A 193 7.35 -11.41 10.87
CA VAL A 193 8.33 -10.88 9.89
C VAL A 193 8.06 -11.46 8.50
N THR A 194 7.91 -12.78 8.42
CA THR A 194 7.62 -13.47 7.15
C THR A 194 6.31 -12.98 6.55
N SER A 195 5.27 -12.81 7.37
CA SER A 195 3.96 -12.31 6.92
C SER A 195 4.02 -10.87 6.42
N ILE A 196 4.77 -10.00 7.10
CA ILE A 196 4.99 -8.61 6.66
C ILE A 196 5.69 -8.62 5.31
N LEU A 197 6.76 -9.41 5.13
CA LEU A 197 7.47 -9.52 3.85
C LEU A 197 6.55 -10.04 2.74
N ILE A 198 5.73 -11.06 3.01
CA ILE A 198 4.74 -11.57 2.06
C ILE A 198 3.72 -10.49 1.69
N SER A 199 3.28 -9.66 2.64
CA SER A 199 2.32 -8.57 2.37
C SER A 199 2.87 -7.51 1.38
N LEU A 200 4.19 -7.42 1.24
CA LEU A 200 4.84 -6.53 0.26
C LEU A 200 4.62 -7.01 -1.18
N VAL A 201 4.35 -8.30 -1.42
CA VAL A 201 4.11 -8.84 -2.77
C VAL A 201 2.86 -8.21 -3.41
N PRO A 202 1.64 -8.35 -2.84
CA PRO A 202 0.47 -7.69 -3.38
C PRO A 202 0.58 -6.16 -3.33
N ASN A 203 1.27 -5.60 -2.32
CA ASN A 203 1.51 -4.16 -2.24
C ASN A 203 2.36 -3.66 -3.44
N PHE A 204 3.41 -4.38 -3.82
CA PHE A 204 4.22 -4.06 -4.99
C PHE A 204 3.39 -4.10 -6.28
N LEU A 205 2.62 -5.17 -6.49
CA LEU A 205 1.76 -5.31 -7.66
C LEU A 205 0.74 -4.15 -7.75
N TRP A 206 0.12 -3.80 -6.62
CA TRP A 206 -0.94 -2.81 -6.55
C TRP A 206 -0.45 -1.36 -6.55
N ASN A 207 0.44 -1.01 -5.62
CA ASN A 207 0.87 0.36 -5.38
C ASN A 207 2.05 0.81 -6.23
N VAL A 208 2.86 -0.13 -6.76
CA VAL A 208 3.99 0.20 -7.63
C VAL A 208 3.63 -0.08 -9.07
N LEU A 209 3.42 -1.34 -9.47
CA LEU A 209 3.22 -1.69 -10.88
C LEU A 209 1.94 -1.10 -11.45
N LEU A 210 0.78 -1.41 -10.85
CA LEU A 210 -0.50 -0.98 -11.39
C LEU A 210 -0.61 0.56 -11.35
N LYS A 211 -0.24 1.18 -10.22
CA LYS A 211 -0.26 2.64 -10.08
C LYS A 211 0.65 3.34 -11.09
N HIS A 212 1.84 2.80 -11.37
CA HIS A 212 2.75 3.31 -12.41
C HIS A 212 2.05 3.28 -13.78
N ILE A 213 1.46 2.16 -14.17
CA ILE A 213 0.75 2.03 -15.45
C ILE A 213 -0.37 3.07 -15.56
N ILE A 214 -1.14 3.25 -14.48
CA ILE A 214 -2.22 4.24 -14.47
C ILE A 214 -1.69 5.68 -14.53
N TYR A 215 -0.58 6.02 -13.87
CA TYR A 215 0.05 7.33 -14.00
C TYR A 215 0.38 7.65 -15.45
N ILE A 216 1.10 6.75 -16.15
CA ILE A 216 1.46 6.95 -17.56
C ILE A 216 0.20 7.17 -18.42
N LYS A 217 -0.83 6.35 -18.19
CA LYS A 217 -2.11 6.46 -18.90
C LYS A 217 -2.77 7.83 -18.68
N LEU A 218 -2.82 8.32 -17.45
CA LEU A 218 -3.46 9.60 -17.10
C LEU A 218 -2.66 10.81 -17.61
N ILE A 219 -1.33 10.76 -17.56
CA ILE A 219 -0.43 11.80 -18.11
C ILE A 219 -0.63 11.92 -19.63
N ARG A 220 -0.65 10.79 -20.35
CA ARG A 220 -0.90 10.79 -21.80
C ARG A 220 -2.29 11.34 -22.14
N LYS A 221 -3.33 10.85 -21.44
CA LYS A 221 -4.72 11.28 -21.67
C LYS A 221 -4.94 12.77 -21.42
N THR A 222 -4.32 13.33 -20.37
CA THR A 222 -4.43 14.77 -20.09
C THR A 222 -3.68 15.60 -21.12
N LYS A 223 -2.47 15.18 -21.53
CA LYS A 223 -1.71 15.84 -22.60
C LYS A 223 -2.46 15.89 -23.94
N GLU A 224 -3.04 14.77 -24.35
CA GLU A 224 -3.81 14.68 -25.59
C GLU A 224 -5.05 15.58 -25.59
N ARG A 225 -5.70 15.75 -24.43
CA ARG A 225 -6.85 16.64 -24.28
C ARG A 225 -6.45 18.11 -24.37
N ILE A 226 -5.35 18.49 -23.70
CA ILE A 226 -4.81 19.87 -23.79
C ILE A 226 -4.55 20.25 -25.25
N LEU A 227 -3.88 19.37 -26.02
CA LEU A 227 -3.59 19.61 -27.43
C LEU A 227 -4.84 19.71 -28.32
N LYS A 228 -5.96 19.12 -27.91
CA LYS A 228 -7.24 19.21 -28.64
C LYS A 228 -8.02 20.47 -28.31
N ASP A 229 -7.91 20.96 -27.08
CA ASP A 229 -8.60 22.19 -26.66
C ASP A 229 -7.88 23.46 -27.15
N GLU A 230 -6.61 23.34 -27.55
CA GLU A 230 -5.80 24.43 -28.14
C GLU A 230 -5.94 24.57 -29.66
N ASN A 231 -6.62 23.64 -30.35
CA ASN A 231 -6.89 23.64 -31.80
C ASN A 231 -8.36 23.92 -32.10
#